data_AF-A0AAD3D7P9-F1
#
_entry.id   AF-A0AAD3D7P9-F1
#
_cell.length_a   1.000
_cell.length_b   1.000
_cell.length_c   1.000
_cell.angle_alpha   90.00
_cell.angle_beta   90.00
_cell.angle_gamma   90.00
#
_symmetry.space_group_name_H-M   'P 1'
#
loop_
_entity.id
_entity.type
_entity.pdbx_description
1 polymer ?
#
loop_
_entity_poly.entity_id
_entity_poly.type
_entity_poly.pdbx_seq_one_letter_code
_entity_poly.pdbx_strand_id
1 'polypeptide(L)'
;MSDAKYEEVTNYFKERMAESKKIAAGRGKEARIAAAEAKKASGVQTWRQMTGVRLMAHEISHVGNKPFMIGFAVVAGLGLVAQTKFSDDAKANSEYWSTFHGDGKKAGHH
;
A
#
# COMPACT_ATOMS: atom_id res chain seq x y z
N MET A 1 -45.61 -35.56 -5.85
CA MET A 1 -44.22 -35.07 -5.73
C MET A 1 -43.40 -36.29 -5.35
N SER A 2 -42.35 -36.65 -6.10
CA SER A 2 -41.55 -37.84 -5.76
C SER A 2 -40.80 -37.61 -4.45
N ASP A 3 -40.62 -38.66 -3.64
CA ASP A 3 -39.94 -38.57 -2.34
C ASP A 3 -38.54 -37.97 -2.47
N ALA A 4 -37.83 -38.28 -3.56
CA ALA A 4 -36.53 -37.70 -3.90
C ALA A 4 -36.58 -36.16 -4.05
N LYS A 5 -37.64 -35.62 -4.67
CA LYS A 5 -37.81 -34.17 -4.86
C LYS A 5 -38.18 -33.47 -3.55
N TYR A 6 -38.84 -34.19 -2.64
CA TYR A 6 -39.13 -33.67 -1.30
C TYR A 6 -37.85 -33.61 -0.44
N GLU A 7 -37.01 -34.63 -0.47
CA GLU A 7 -35.73 -34.65 0.26
C GLU A 7 -34.76 -33.57 -0.21
N GLU A 8 -34.62 -33.38 -1.53
CA GLU A 8 -33.77 -32.35 -2.13
C GLU A 8 -34.17 -30.94 -1.65
N VAL A 9 -35.47 -30.62 -1.73
CA VAL A 9 -36.00 -29.32 -1.27
C VAL A 9 -35.78 -29.14 0.23
N THR A 10 -35.98 -30.19 1.02
CA THR A 10 -35.81 -30.14 2.48
C THR A 10 -34.35 -29.92 2.86
N ASN A 11 -33.41 -30.56 2.17
CA ASN A 11 -31.98 -30.37 2.38
C ASN A 11 -31.52 -28.96 1.99
N TYR A 12 -32.02 -28.43 0.86
CA TYR A 12 -31.76 -27.06 0.45
C TYR A 12 -32.15 -26.03 1.54
N PHE A 13 -33.34 -26.17 2.13
CA PHE A 13 -33.77 -25.27 3.21
C PHE A 13 -32.96 -25.43 4.49
N LYS A 14 -32.55 -26.66 4.85
CA LYS A 14 -31.68 -26.91 6.01
C LYS A 14 -30.32 -26.24 5.83
N GLU A 15 -29.71 -26.38 4.65
CA GLU A 15 -28.44 -25.73 4.31
C GLU A 15 -28.57 -24.21 4.37
N ARG A 16 -29.63 -23.66 3.78
CA ARG A 16 -29.84 -22.21 3.75
C ARG A 16 -30.11 -21.62 5.13
N MET A 17 -30.81 -22.36 5.98
CA MET A 17 -31.00 -21.98 7.39
C MET A 17 -29.70 -22.03 8.18
N ALA A 18 -28.84 -23.02 7.95
CA ALA A 18 -27.53 -23.10 8.59
C ALA A 18 -26.64 -21.92 8.18
N GLU A 19 -26.65 -21.57 6.90
CA GLU A 19 -25.90 -20.42 6.37
C GLU A 19 -26.43 -19.09 6.93
N SER A 20 -27.75 -18.92 6.99
CA SER A 20 -28.39 -17.74 7.59
C SER A 20 -28.03 -17.58 9.07
N LYS A 21 -28.04 -18.67 9.85
CA LYS A 21 -27.58 -18.67 11.25
C LYS A 21 -26.11 -18.28 11.37
N LYS A 22 -25.24 -18.77 10.48
CA LYS A 22 -23.82 -18.41 10.45
C LYS A 22 -23.62 -16.91 10.16
N ILE A 23 -24.38 -16.36 9.22
CA ILE A 23 -24.35 -14.93 8.88
C ILE A 23 -24.90 -14.10 10.05
N ALA A 24 -25.99 -14.53 10.68
CA ALA A 24 -26.58 -13.84 11.83
C ALA A 24 -25.61 -13.81 13.03
N ALA A 25 -24.94 -14.93 13.31
CA ALA A 25 -23.92 -15.02 14.35
C ALA A 25 -22.77 -14.03 14.10
N GLY A 26 -22.34 -13.86 12.84
CA GLY A 26 -21.30 -12.90 12.47
C GLY A 26 -21.70 -11.42 12.54
N ARG A 27 -22.99 -11.10 12.68
CA ARG A 27 -23.51 -9.71 12.74
C ARG A 27 -23.74 -9.20 14.17
N GLY A 28 -23.70 -10.08 15.17
CA GLY A 28 -23.92 -9.73 16.57
C GLY A 28 -22.82 -8.83 17.14
N LYS A 29 -23.15 -8.04 18.16
CA LYS A 29 -22.22 -7.13 18.86
C LYS A 29 -20.95 -7.87 19.31
N GLU A 30 -21.11 -9.03 19.92
CA GLU A 30 -20.00 -9.87 20.40
C GLU A 30 -19.09 -10.35 19.27
N ALA A 31 -19.65 -10.74 18.12
CA ALA A 31 -18.85 -11.14 16.96
C ALA A 31 -18.05 -9.97 16.37
N ARG A 32 -18.61 -8.75 16.42
CA ARG A 32 -17.89 -7.53 16.01
C ARG A 32 -16.77 -7.18 16.98
N ILE A 33 -16.98 -7.37 18.29
CA ILE A 33 -15.96 -7.17 19.33
C ILE A 33 -14.84 -8.21 19.15
N ALA A 34 -15.17 -9.50 19.04
CA ALA A 34 -14.20 -10.55 18.81
C ALA A 34 -13.40 -10.34 17.51
N ALA A 35 -14.04 -9.89 16.43
CA ALA A 35 -13.36 -9.54 15.18
C ALA A 35 -12.42 -8.32 15.34
N ALA A 36 -12.80 -7.33 16.14
CA ALA A 36 -11.96 -6.18 16.43
C ALA A 36 -10.76 -6.55 17.32
N GLU A 37 -10.97 -7.41 18.32
CA GLU A 37 -9.91 -7.96 19.17
C GLU A 37 -8.96 -8.85 18.37
N ALA A 38 -9.48 -9.73 17.52
CA ALA A 38 -8.66 -10.56 16.63
C ALA A 38 -7.82 -9.70 15.67
N LYS A 39 -8.39 -8.60 15.15
CA LYS A 39 -7.64 -7.63 14.33
C LYS A 39 -6.57 -6.87 15.13
N LYS A 40 -6.80 -6.57 16.41
CA LYS A 40 -5.78 -5.99 17.28
C LYS A 40 -4.67 -6.99 17.61
N ALA A 41 -5.05 -8.23 17.92
CA ALA A 41 -4.15 -9.31 18.29
C ALA A 41 -3.26 -9.79 17.13
N SER A 42 -3.74 -9.67 15.88
CA SER A 42 -2.98 -10.11 14.71
C SER A 42 -1.74 -9.26 14.40
N GLY A 43 -1.59 -8.08 15.02
CA GLY A 43 -0.47 -7.18 14.76
C GLY A 43 -0.42 -6.64 13.31
N VAL A 44 -1.44 -6.94 12.50
CA VAL A 44 -1.54 -6.49 11.11
C VAL A 44 -1.93 -5.02 11.10
N GLN A 45 -0.95 -4.15 10.82
CA GLN A 45 -1.21 -2.73 10.62
C GLN A 45 -2.18 -2.54 9.46
N THR A 46 -3.16 -1.67 9.64
CA THR A 46 -4.00 -1.22 8.53
C THR A 46 -3.19 -0.36 7.58
N TRP A 47 -3.59 -0.25 6.31
CA TRP A 47 -2.89 0.58 5.31
C TRP A 47 -2.71 2.04 5.77
N ARG A 48 -3.69 2.58 6.50
CA ARG A 48 -3.63 3.93 7.11
C ARG A 48 -2.56 4.08 8.20
N GLN A 49 -2.15 2.97 8.80
CA GLN A 49 -1.11 2.92 9.84
C GLN A 49 0.27 2.59 9.25
N MET A 50 0.35 2.19 7.99
CA MET A 50 1.62 1.94 7.32
C MET A 50 2.21 3.26 6.79
N THR A 51 3.52 3.41 6.89
CA THR A 51 4.25 4.56 6.34
C THR A 51 5.52 4.10 5.62
N GLY A 52 6.09 4.96 4.79
CA GLY A 52 7.37 4.73 4.11
C GLY A 52 7.38 3.47 3.22
N VAL A 53 8.46 2.69 3.29
CA VAL A 53 8.69 1.50 2.45
C VAL A 53 7.61 0.44 2.65
N ARG A 54 7.10 0.27 3.88
CA ARG A 54 6.05 -0.70 4.18
C ARG A 54 4.74 -0.35 3.49
N LEU A 55 4.39 0.93 3.46
CA LEU A 55 3.25 1.43 2.71
C LEU A 55 3.46 1.23 1.20
N MET A 56 4.64 1.59 0.67
CA MET A 56 4.92 1.40 -0.76
C MET A 56 4.80 -0.06 -1.21
N ALA A 57 5.31 -1.01 -0.41
CA ALA A 57 5.17 -2.44 -0.70
C ALA A 57 3.70 -2.89 -0.69
N HIS A 58 2.90 -2.39 0.25
CA HIS A 58 1.47 -2.63 0.31
C HIS A 58 0.77 -2.08 -0.94
N GLU A 59 1.07 -0.85 -1.35
CA GLU A 59 0.45 -0.16 -2.48
C GLU A 59 0.82 -0.76 -3.85
N ILE A 60 2.01 -1.33 -4.01
CA ILE A 60 2.42 -2.05 -5.24
C ILE A 60 1.49 -3.23 -5.53
N SER A 61 1.01 -3.90 -4.48
CA SER A 61 0.09 -5.04 -4.60
C SER A 61 -1.37 -4.64 -4.83
N HIS A 62 -1.70 -3.35 -4.64
CA HIS A 62 -3.05 -2.83 -4.78
C HIS A 62 -3.36 -2.49 -6.25
N VAL A 63 -4.37 -3.14 -6.83
CA VAL A 63 -4.69 -3.07 -8.28
C VAL A 63 -4.85 -1.63 -8.78
N GLY A 64 -5.48 -0.75 -7.99
CA GLY A 64 -5.68 0.65 -8.35
C GLY A 64 -4.43 1.53 -8.29
N ASN A 65 -3.47 1.22 -7.41
CA ASN A 65 -2.27 2.05 -7.19
C ASN A 65 -1.01 1.49 -7.89
N LYS A 66 -1.07 0.26 -8.39
CA LYS A 66 0.05 -0.38 -9.09
C LYS A 66 0.62 0.45 -10.25
N PRO A 67 -0.16 1.05 -11.16
CA PRO A 67 0.41 1.88 -12.24
C PRO A 67 1.14 3.11 -11.70
N PHE A 68 0.60 3.75 -10.65
CA PHE A 68 1.22 4.90 -10.00
C PHE A 68 2.55 4.52 -9.35
N MET A 69 2.59 3.39 -8.64
CA MET A 69 3.82 2.91 -8.00
C MET A 69 4.92 2.55 -9.00
N ILE A 70 4.54 1.98 -10.16
CA ILE A 70 5.49 1.73 -11.26
C ILE A 70 6.03 3.05 -11.81
N GLY A 71 5.14 4.03 -12.08
CA GLY A 71 5.55 5.35 -12.54
C GLY A 71 6.49 6.05 -11.55
N PHE A 72 6.16 6.01 -10.26
CA PHE A 72 7.00 6.53 -9.19
C PHE A 72 8.40 5.89 -9.19
N ALA A 73 8.47 4.56 -9.29
CA ALA A 73 9.74 3.84 -9.31
C ALA A 73 10.60 4.21 -10.53
N VAL A 74 9.99 4.39 -11.71
CA VAL A 74 10.69 4.81 -12.93
C VAL A 74 11.25 6.21 -12.77
N VAL A 75 10.45 7.18 -12.32
CA VAL A 75 10.90 8.56 -12.11
C VAL A 75 11.99 8.63 -11.05
N ALA A 76 11.84 7.90 -9.93
CA ALA A 76 12.84 7.83 -8.89
C ALA A 76 14.17 7.22 -9.41
N GLY A 77 14.09 6.15 -10.20
CA GLY A 77 15.26 5.52 -10.83
C GLY A 77 15.98 6.46 -11.80
N LEU A 78 15.24 7.14 -12.68
CA LEU A 78 15.79 8.13 -13.60
C LEU A 78 16.39 9.33 -12.85
N GLY A 79 15.75 9.77 -11.76
CA GLY A 79 16.25 10.83 -10.91
C GLY A 79 17.59 10.46 -10.24
N LEU A 80 17.71 9.24 -9.72
CA LEU A 80 18.96 8.73 -9.17
C LEU A 80 20.06 8.67 -10.24
N VAL A 81 19.74 8.19 -11.44
CA VAL A 81 20.69 8.18 -12.58
C VAL A 81 21.07 9.59 -13.03
N ALA A 82 20.15 10.56 -12.97
CA ALA A 82 20.48 11.95 -13.25
C ALA A 82 21.42 12.52 -12.18
N GLN A 83 21.18 12.20 -10.90
CA GLN A 83 22.05 12.62 -9.80
C GLN A 83 23.47 12.05 -9.90
N THR A 84 23.65 10.79 -10.33
CA THR A 84 24.99 10.23 -10.52
C THR A 84 25.77 10.90 -11.65
N LYS A 85 25.10 11.53 -12.61
CA LYS A 85 25.73 12.31 -13.68
C LYS A 85 26.10 13.75 -13.27
N PHE A 86 25.60 14.24 -12.13
CA PHE A 86 26.10 15.45 -11.48
C PHE A 86 27.28 15.12 -10.55
N SER A 87 28.30 14.45 -11.07
CA SER A 87 29.56 14.23 -10.33
C SER A 87 30.30 15.55 -10.12
N ASP A 88 31.32 15.55 -9.24
CA ASP A 88 32.07 16.76 -8.89
C ASP A 88 32.67 17.49 -10.11
N ASP A 89 32.94 16.79 -11.21
CA ASP A 89 33.38 17.38 -12.49
C ASP A 89 32.29 18.21 -13.17
N ALA A 90 31.03 17.79 -13.10
CA ALA A 90 29.90 18.55 -13.65
C ALA A 90 29.58 19.78 -12.77
N LYS A 91 29.86 19.71 -11.46
CA LYS A 91 29.76 20.86 -10.55
C LYS A 91 30.93 21.84 -10.73
N ALA A 92 32.14 21.32 -10.91
CA ALA A 92 33.34 22.13 -11.14
C ALA A 92 33.26 22.94 -12.46
N ASN A 93 32.62 22.39 -13.49
CA ASN A 93 32.45 23.03 -14.80
C ASN A 93 31.08 23.72 -14.98
N SER A 94 30.21 23.72 -13.97
CA SER A 94 28.91 24.39 -14.04
C SER A 94 29.00 25.82 -13.53
N GLU A 95 28.73 26.79 -14.42
CA GLU A 95 28.67 28.22 -14.09
C GLU A 95 27.60 28.54 -13.02
N TYR A 96 26.49 27.81 -13.04
CA TYR A 96 25.45 27.91 -12.01
C TYR A 96 25.95 27.40 -10.64
N TRP A 97 26.63 26.26 -10.62
CA TRP A 97 27.08 25.65 -9.37
C TRP A 97 28.22 26.46 -8.72
N SER A 98 29.18 26.94 -9.51
CA SER A 98 30.29 27.78 -9.03
C SER A 98 29.82 29.13 -8.47
N THR A 99 28.80 29.74 -9.07
CA THR A 99 28.26 31.05 -8.66
C THR A 99 27.52 31.00 -7.32
N PHE A 100 26.77 29.92 -7.05
CA PHE A 100 25.88 29.84 -5.88
C PHE A 100 26.34 28.89 -4.77
N HIS A 101 27.27 27.98 -5.08
CA HIS A 101 27.70 26.92 -4.16
C HIS A 101 29.23 26.70 -4.13
N GLY A 102 30.02 27.39 -4.98
CA GLY A 102 31.48 27.44 -4.89
C GLY A 102 31.99 28.55 -3.97
N ASP A 103 33.29 28.55 -3.64
CA ASP A 103 33.96 29.55 -2.79
C ASP A 103 33.99 30.99 -3.34
N GLY A 104 33.25 31.29 -4.42
CA GLY A 104 33.25 32.56 -5.15
C GLY A 104 32.88 33.81 -4.34
N LYS A 105 32.41 33.66 -3.10
CA LYS A 105 32.21 34.77 -2.14
C LYS A 105 33.47 35.24 -1.41
N LYS A 106 34.64 34.61 -1.61
CA LYS A 106 35.90 35.04 -0.96
C LYS A 106 36.85 35.86 -1.82
N ALA A 107 36.58 36.06 -3.12
CA ALA A 107 37.50 36.73 -4.05
C ALA A 107 37.07 38.14 -4.47
N GLY A 108 36.10 38.76 -3.79
CA GLY A 108 35.48 40.03 -4.21
C GLY A 108 35.72 41.24 -3.28
N HIS A 109 36.73 41.22 -2.42
CA HIS A 109 37.12 42.38 -1.62
C HIS A 109 38.65 42.49 -1.58
N HIS A 110 39.24 43.15 -2.57
CA HIS A 110 40.48 43.91 -2.49
C HIS A 110 40.54 44.92 -3.63
#